data_AF-A0A7H4PPQ3-F1
#
_entry.id   AF-A0A7H4PPQ3-F1
#
_cell.length_a   1.000
_cell.length_b   1.000
_cell.length_c   1.000
_cell.angle_alpha   90.00
_cell.angle_beta   90.00
_cell.angle_gamma   90.00
#
_symmetry.space_group_name_H-M   'P 1'
#
loop_
_entity.id
_entity.type
_entity.pdbx_description
1 polymer ?
#
loop_
_entity_poly.entity_id
_entity_poly.type
_entity_poly.pdbx_seq_one_letter_code
_entity_poly.pdbx_strand_id
1 'polypeptide(L)'
;MHEVAQVVAAGHAVGPDAENAAVIAKMLRVMMLAPFLLFLAARVKQLAPANGGEKSKITIPWFAILFILVAVFNSFHLLPKAVVDMLVTLDTVLLAMAMAALGLTTHVSALKKAGAKPLLMALMLFVWLIVGGGAINLAIHSLMA
;
A
#
# COMPACT_ATOMS: atom_id res chain seq x y z
N MET A 1 -9.41 1.03 1.29
CA MET A 1 -8.36 0.12 1.81
C MET A 1 -7.00 0.77 1.62
N HIS A 2 -6.47 1.39 2.67
CA HIS A 2 -5.26 2.21 2.60
C HIS A 2 -4.04 1.54 3.21
N GLU A 3 -4.23 0.50 4.03
CA GLU A 3 -3.15 -0.34 4.54
C GLU A 3 -3.24 -1.76 3.98
N VAL A 4 -2.11 -2.45 3.91
CA VAL A 4 -2.01 -3.82 3.36
C VAL A 4 -2.90 -4.78 4.16
N ALA A 5 -2.89 -4.66 5.49
CA ALA A 5 -3.74 -5.47 6.38
C ALA A 5 -5.23 -5.33 6.07
N GLN A 6 -5.69 -4.09 5.86
CA GLN A 6 -7.09 -3.82 5.53
C GLN A 6 -7.47 -4.41 4.17
N VAL A 7 -6.54 -4.39 3.21
CA VAL A 7 -6.74 -4.98 1.89
C VAL A 7 -6.87 -6.50 1.98
N VAL A 8 -5.96 -7.17 2.70
CA VAL A 8 -5.99 -8.63 2.88
C VAL A 8 -7.29 -9.05 3.57
N ALA A 9 -7.61 -8.44 4.72
CA ALA A 9 -8.80 -8.79 5.49
C ALA A 9 -10.11 -8.58 4.70
N ALA A 10 -10.22 -7.48 3.95
CA ALA A 10 -11.41 -7.20 3.14
C ALA A 10 -11.49 -8.09 1.89
N GLY A 11 -10.36 -8.38 1.24
CA GLY A 11 -10.30 -9.27 0.08
C GLY A 11 -10.67 -10.71 0.44
N HIS A 12 -10.10 -11.22 1.54
CA HIS A 12 -10.40 -12.56 2.06
C HIS A 12 -11.89 -12.73 2.41
N ALA A 13 -12.56 -11.68 2.88
CA ALA A 13 -14.00 -11.72 3.17
C ALA A 13 -14.88 -11.85 1.92
N VAL A 14 -14.36 -11.49 0.73
CA VAL A 14 -15.07 -11.59 -0.56
C VAL A 14 -14.74 -12.91 -1.27
N GLY A 15 -13.47 -13.32 -1.26
CA GLY A 15 -13.02 -14.61 -1.79
C GLY A 15 -11.54 -14.62 -2.22
N PRO A 16 -10.96 -15.80 -2.51
CA PRO A 16 -9.52 -15.94 -2.77
C PRO A 16 -9.02 -15.14 -3.97
N ASP A 17 -9.81 -15.08 -5.05
CA ASP A 17 -9.45 -14.31 -6.26
C ASP A 17 -9.47 -12.80 -5.99
N ALA A 18 -10.45 -12.33 -5.22
CA ALA A 18 -10.57 -10.94 -4.82
C ALA A 18 -9.43 -10.53 -3.87
N GLU A 19 -9.04 -11.42 -2.94
CA GLU A 19 -7.88 -11.23 -2.08
C GLU A 19 -6.59 -11.07 -2.88
N ASN A 20 -6.28 -12.04 -3.76
CA ASN A 20 -5.07 -11.99 -4.58
C ASN A 20 -5.03 -10.72 -5.43
N ALA A 21 -6.11 -10.39 -6.13
CA ALA A 21 -6.18 -9.17 -6.94
C ALA A 21 -6.00 -7.90 -6.10
N ALA A 22 -6.63 -7.84 -4.92
CA ALA A 22 -6.55 -6.68 -4.04
C ALA A 22 -5.14 -6.50 -3.45
N VAL A 23 -4.50 -7.59 -2.99
CA VAL A 23 -3.13 -7.58 -2.46
C VAL A 23 -2.14 -7.19 -3.55
N ILE A 24 -2.23 -7.77 -4.75
CA ILE A 24 -1.38 -7.40 -5.89
C ILE A 24 -1.54 -5.92 -6.21
N ALA A 25 -2.77 -5.43 -6.37
CA ALA A 25 -3.02 -4.02 -6.65
C ALA A 25 -2.46 -3.09 -5.56
N LYS A 26 -2.50 -3.53 -4.30
CA LYS A 26 -1.95 -2.78 -3.17
C LYS A 26 -0.42 -2.76 -3.20
N MET A 27 0.22 -3.92 -3.39
CA MET A 27 1.68 -4.03 -3.50
C MET A 27 2.21 -3.21 -4.68
N LEU A 28 1.53 -3.25 -5.82
CA LEU A 28 1.88 -2.42 -6.98
C LEU A 28 1.90 -0.93 -6.64
N ARG A 29 0.92 -0.41 -5.90
CA ARG A 29 0.93 1.00 -5.46
C ARG A 29 2.09 1.31 -4.53
N VAL A 30 2.39 0.41 -3.59
CA VAL A 30 3.54 0.57 -2.68
C VAL A 30 4.85 0.57 -3.47
N MET A 31 4.98 -0.31 -4.47
CA MET A 31 6.11 -0.34 -5.38
C MET A 31 6.19 0.93 -6.24
N MET A 32 5.05 1.47 -6.71
CA MET A 32 4.97 2.72 -7.48
C MET A 32 5.30 3.97 -6.66
N LEU A 33 5.24 3.93 -5.32
CA LEU A 33 5.75 5.03 -4.50
C LEU A 33 7.26 5.21 -4.68
N ALA A 34 8.03 4.13 -4.87
CA ALA A 34 9.46 4.23 -5.11
C ALA A 34 9.83 5.07 -6.35
N PRO A 35 9.35 4.74 -7.57
CA PRO A 35 9.62 5.56 -8.75
C PRO A 35 9.00 6.95 -8.64
N PHE A 36 7.82 7.09 -8.03
CA PHE A 36 7.19 8.40 -7.82
C PHE A 36 8.04 9.31 -6.92
N LEU A 37 8.56 8.80 -5.80
CA LEU A 37 9.41 9.55 -4.88
C LEU A 37 10.75 9.92 -5.53
N LEU A 38 11.35 9.02 -6.32
CA LEU A 38 12.56 9.30 -7.08
C LEU A 38 12.33 10.42 -8.10
N PHE A 39 11.21 10.35 -8.85
CA PHE A 39 10.84 11.39 -9.81
C PHE A 39 10.58 12.74 -9.14
N LEU A 40 9.83 12.74 -8.02
CA LEU A 40 9.56 13.95 -7.26
C LEU A 40 10.84 14.56 -6.69
N ALA A 41 11.74 13.75 -6.13
CA ALA A 41 13.04 14.21 -5.65
C ALA A 41 13.88 14.83 -6.77
N ALA A 42 13.87 14.24 -7.97
CA ALA A 42 14.55 14.79 -9.14
C ALA A 42 13.94 16.13 -9.61
N ARG A 43 12.61 16.26 -9.60
CA ARG A 43 11.91 17.51 -9.97
C ARG A 43 12.10 18.63 -8.95
N VAL A 44 12.03 18.31 -7.66
CA VAL A 44 12.30 19.27 -6.57
C VAL A 44 13.74 19.77 -6.67
N LYS A 45 14.71 18.88 -6.97
CA LYS A 45 16.10 19.27 -7.22
C LYS A 45 16.25 20.25 -8.41
N GLN A 46 15.45 20.12 -9.46
CA GLN A 46 15.48 21.03 -10.61
C GLN A 46 14.89 22.41 -10.30
N LEU A 47 13.96 22.49 -9.34
CA LEU A 47 13.27 23.73 -8.95
C LEU A 47 13.95 24.44 -7.78
N ALA A 48 14.86 23.79 -7.07
CA ALA A 48 15.61 24.36 -5.95
C ALA A 48 16.68 25.36 -6.46
N PRO A 49 16.79 26.58 -5.88
CA PRO A 49 17.83 27.53 -6.23
C PRO A 49 19.22 26.93 -6.02
N ALA A 50 20.17 27.25 -6.91
CA ALA A 50 21.55 26.75 -6.91
C ALA A 50 22.42 27.32 -5.76
N ASN A 51 21.89 27.41 -4.54
CA ASN A 51 22.63 27.85 -3.35
C ASN A 51 22.99 26.64 -2.47
N GLY A 52 24.25 26.22 -2.56
CA GLY A 52 24.94 25.52 -1.48
C GLY A 52 24.90 23.99 -1.52
N GLY A 53 25.88 23.39 -2.23
CA GLY A 53 26.82 22.39 -1.70
C GLY A 53 26.35 21.06 -1.09
N GLU A 54 25.08 20.83 -0.77
CA GLU A 54 24.66 19.59 -0.13
C GLU A 54 24.21 18.56 -1.18
N LYS A 55 24.97 17.47 -1.27
CA LYS A 55 24.61 16.28 -2.06
C LYS A 55 23.30 15.72 -1.50
N SER A 56 22.16 16.15 -2.05
CA SER A 56 20.86 15.60 -1.71
C SER A 56 20.89 14.09 -1.98
N LYS A 57 20.93 13.32 -0.89
CA LYS A 57 21.08 11.88 -0.92
C LYS A 57 19.80 11.29 -1.51
N ILE A 58 19.91 10.64 -2.65
CA ILE A 58 18.77 9.90 -3.23
C ILE A 58 18.43 8.79 -2.24
N THR A 59 17.31 8.95 -1.53
CA THR A 59 16.81 7.92 -0.62
C THR A 59 16.20 6.81 -1.46
N ILE A 60 17.01 5.78 -1.72
CA ILE A 60 16.53 4.56 -2.34
C ILE A 60 15.64 3.83 -1.31
N PRO A 61 14.39 3.50 -1.66
CA PRO A 61 13.51 2.74 -0.78
C PRO A 61 13.97 1.28 -0.74
N TRP A 62 14.87 0.97 0.20
CA TRP A 62 15.43 -0.37 0.39
C TRP A 62 14.36 -1.45 0.55
N PHE A 63 13.21 -1.10 1.16
CA PHE A 63 12.08 -2.03 1.31
C PHE A 63 11.60 -2.57 -0.05
N ALA A 64 11.57 -1.74 -1.10
CA ALA A 64 11.07 -2.13 -2.42
C ALA A 64 12.04 -3.10 -3.11
N ILE A 65 13.34 -2.87 -2.95
CA ILE A 65 14.39 -3.76 -3.49
C ILE A 65 14.31 -5.12 -2.81
N LEU A 66 14.24 -5.15 -1.48
CA LEU A 66 14.13 -6.40 -0.72
C LEU A 66 12.84 -7.15 -1.07
N PHE A 67 11.72 -6.44 -1.20
CA PHE A 67 10.45 -7.02 -1.62
C PHE A 67 10.55 -7.70 -2.99
N ILE A 68 11.12 -7.02 -3.99
CA ILE A 68 11.34 -7.59 -5.33
C ILE A 68 12.24 -8.82 -5.26
N LEU A 69 13.35 -8.76 -4.52
CA LEU A 69 14.28 -9.88 -4.38
C LEU A 69 13.60 -11.11 -3.78
N VAL A 70 12.82 -10.94 -2.70
CA VAL A 70 12.09 -12.04 -2.07
C VAL A 70 10.99 -12.57 -2.99
N ALA A 71 10.27 -11.71 -3.71
CA ALA A 71 9.24 -12.14 -4.68
C ALA A 71 9.84 -12.96 -5.84
N VAL A 72 11.00 -12.54 -6.37
CA VAL A 72 11.73 -13.27 -7.40
C VAL A 72 12.24 -14.60 -6.84
N PHE A 73 12.82 -14.60 -5.64
CA PHE A 73 13.27 -15.82 -4.97
C PHE A 73 12.12 -16.82 -4.75
N ASN A 74 10.95 -16.34 -4.30
CA ASN A 74 9.75 -17.16 -4.12
C ASN A 74 9.23 -17.71 -5.46
N SER A 75 9.31 -16.93 -6.54
CA SER A 75 8.90 -17.36 -7.90
C SER A 75 9.69 -18.56 -8.45
N PHE A 76 10.92 -18.77 -7.99
CA PHE A 76 11.71 -19.96 -8.36
C PHE A 76 11.29 -21.24 -7.62
N HIS A 77 10.30 -21.16 -6.72
CA HIS A 77 9.79 -22.31 -5.95
C HIS A 77 10.89 -23.08 -5.19
N LEU A 78 11.95 -22.37 -4.78
CA LEU A 78 13.12 -22.95 -4.10
C LEU A 78 12.80 -23.41 -2.66
N LEU A 79 11.68 -22.99 -2.10
CA LEU A 79 11.24 -23.34 -0.75
C LEU A 79 10.10 -24.37 -0.79
N PRO A 80 10.09 -25.36 0.11
CA PRO A 80 8.96 -26.26 0.30
C PRO A 80 7.69 -25.49 0.69
N LYS A 81 6.54 -25.91 0.17
CA LYS A 81 5.24 -25.26 0.42
C LYS A 81 4.92 -25.08 1.91
N ALA A 82 5.24 -26.07 2.74
CA ALA A 82 5.03 -26.00 4.19
C ALA A 82 5.77 -24.83 4.86
N VAL A 83 6.97 -24.48 4.37
CA VAL A 83 7.75 -23.35 4.89
C VAL A 83 7.09 -22.03 4.48
N VAL A 84 6.60 -21.95 3.24
CA VAL A 84 5.89 -20.75 2.74
C VAL A 84 4.60 -20.54 3.54
N ASP A 85 3.81 -21.58 3.77
CA ASP A 85 2.55 -21.49 4.52
C ASP A 85 2.80 -21.04 5.98
N MET A 86 3.87 -21.54 6.61
CA MET A 86 4.28 -21.09 7.94
C MET A 86 4.69 -19.61 7.94
N LEU A 87 5.42 -19.15 6.92
CA LEU A 87 5.81 -17.74 6.78
C LEU A 87 4.60 -16.83 6.59
N VAL A 88 3.61 -17.23 5.77
CA VAL A 88 2.37 -16.47 5.55
C VAL A 88 1.55 -16.37 6.84
N THR A 89 1.48 -17.46 7.61
CA THR A 89 0.81 -17.45 8.92
C THR A 89 1.50 -16.50 9.89
N LEU A 90 2.84 -16.53 9.95
CA LEU A 90 3.62 -15.63 10.78
C LEU A 90 3.45 -14.17 10.35
N ASP A 91 3.48 -13.89 9.05
CA ASP A 91 3.23 -12.56 8.48
C ASP A 91 1.86 -12.02 8.93
N THR A 92 0.81 -12.83 8.81
CA THR A 92 -0.54 -12.45 9.25
C THR A 92 -0.59 -12.07 10.74
N VAL A 93 0.10 -12.85 11.58
CA VAL A 93 0.19 -12.58 13.03
C VAL A 93 0.97 -11.30 13.31
N LEU A 94 2.10 -11.09 12.65
CA LEU A 94 2.91 -9.86 12.76
C LEU A 94 2.15 -8.63 12.27
N LEU A 95 1.42 -8.76 11.17
CA LEU A 95 0.59 -7.71 10.60
C LEU A 95 -0.55 -7.33 11.54
N ALA A 96 -1.21 -8.31 12.16
CA ALA A 96 -2.22 -8.07 13.18
C ALA A 96 -1.64 -7.32 14.38
N MET A 97 -0.47 -7.74 14.88
CA MET A 97 0.23 -7.04 15.97
C MET A 97 0.60 -5.59 15.60
N ALA A 98 1.10 -5.36 14.38
CA ALA A 98 1.45 -4.02 13.91
C ALA A 98 0.21 -3.10 13.84
N MET A 99 -0.91 -3.61 13.32
CA MET A 99 -2.17 -2.86 13.26
C MET A 99 -2.73 -2.56 14.65
N ALA A 100 -2.63 -3.50 15.59
CA ALA A 100 -3.01 -3.29 16.98
C ALA A 100 -2.16 -2.20 17.64
N ALA A 101 -0.83 -2.24 17.44
CA ALA A 101 0.08 -1.21 17.95
C ALA A 101 -0.22 0.19 17.39
N LEU A 102 -0.48 0.30 16.08
CA LEU A 102 -0.91 1.57 15.44
C LEU A 102 -2.19 2.11 16.09
N GLY A 103 -3.17 1.24 16.37
CA GLY A 103 -4.39 1.59 17.09
C GLY A 103 -4.11 2.17 18.49
N LEU A 104 -3.20 1.55 19.25
CA LEU A 104 -2.80 2.01 20.59
C LEU A 104 -2.07 3.36 20.57
N THR A 105 -1.29 3.64 19.52
CA THR A 105 -0.61 4.94 19.36
C THR A 105 -1.53 6.06 18.86
N THR A 106 -2.78 5.74 18.48
CA THR A 106 -3.72 6.73 17.97
C THR A 106 -4.33 7.54 19.11
N HIS A 107 -3.89 8.79 19.26
CA HIS A 107 -4.49 9.71 20.23
C HIS A 107 -5.79 10.33 19.70
N VAL A 108 -6.91 10.03 20.35
CA VAL A 108 -8.23 10.62 20.03
C VAL A 108 -8.22 12.16 20.09
N SER A 109 -7.35 12.74 20.91
CA SER A 109 -7.12 14.19 20.98
C SER A 109 -6.51 14.76 19.70
N ALA A 110 -5.65 14.01 18.99
CA ALA A 110 -5.09 14.41 17.70
C ALA A 110 -6.18 14.42 16.60
N LEU A 111 -7.09 13.44 16.64
CA LEU A 111 -8.26 13.41 15.75
C LEU A 111 -9.19 14.62 15.98
N LYS A 112 -9.47 14.97 17.24
CA LYS A 112 -10.25 16.18 17.56
C LYS A 112 -9.56 17.47 17.11
N LYS A 113 -8.24 17.57 17.27
CA LYS A 113 -7.44 18.72 16.80
C LYS A 113 -7.39 18.84 15.28
N ALA A 114 -7.39 17.73 14.55
CA ALA A 114 -7.46 17.73 13.09
C ALA A 114 -8.81 18.28 12.54
N GLY A 115 -9.87 18.23 13.35
CA GLY A 115 -11.19 18.78 13.04
C GLY A 115 -12.01 17.92 12.08
N ALA A 116 -13.22 18.40 11.73
CA ALA A 116 -14.15 17.67 10.85
C ALA A 116 -13.75 17.72 9.36
N LYS A 117 -12.93 18.69 8.96
CA LYS A 117 -12.59 18.93 7.55
C LYS A 117 -11.81 17.78 6.89
N PRO A 118 -10.78 17.18 7.53
CA PRO A 118 -10.12 16.00 7.00
C PRO A 118 -11.05 14.77 6.96
N LEU A 119 -11.95 14.64 7.95
CA LEU A 119 -12.91 13.54 8.00
C LEU A 119 -13.90 13.58 6.82
N LEU A 120 -14.43 14.77 6.52
CA LEU A 120 -15.32 14.98 5.37
C LEU A 120 -14.61 14.71 4.03
N MET A 121 -13.35 15.14 3.90
CA MET A 121 -12.52 14.83 2.73
C MET A 121 -12.34 13.31 2.57
N ALA A 122 -12.00 12.61 3.66
CA ALA A 122 -11.88 11.16 3.65
C ALA A 122 -13.21 10.46 3.28
N LEU A 123 -14.33 10.96 3.80
CA LEU A 123 -15.67 10.42 3.50
C LEU A 123 -16.06 10.66 2.04
N MET A 124 -15.79 11.85 1.49
CA MET A 124 -16.02 12.14 0.08
C MET A 124 -15.17 11.24 -0.83
N LEU A 125 -13.88 11.08 -0.51
CA LEU A 125 -13.01 10.14 -1.22
C LEU A 125 -13.51 8.70 -1.10
N PHE A 126 -14.03 8.30 0.06
CA PHE A 126 -14.60 6.98 0.27
C PHE A 126 -15.81 6.73 -0.65
N VAL A 127 -16.76 7.67 -0.69
CA VAL A 127 -17.93 7.59 -1.59
C VAL A 127 -17.47 7.55 -3.05
N TRP A 128 -16.52 8.41 -3.44
CA TRP A 128 -15.97 8.41 -4.79
C TRP A 128 -15.32 7.07 -5.16
N LEU A 129 -14.54 6.48 -4.27
CA LEU A 129 -13.89 5.20 -4.54
C LEU A 129 -14.89 4.05 -4.66
N ILE A 130 -15.97 4.06 -3.87
CA ILE A 130 -17.04 3.05 -3.99
C ILE A 130 -17.78 3.22 -5.31
N VAL A 131 -18.29 4.42 -5.59
CA VAL A 131 -19.14 4.66 -6.77
C VAL A 131 -18.32 4.63 -8.04
N GLY A 132 -17.23 5.41 -8.10
CA GLY A 132 -16.34 5.48 -9.26
C GLY A 132 -15.61 4.16 -9.51
N GLY A 133 -15.06 3.54 -8.46
CA GLY A 133 -14.42 2.23 -8.59
C GLY A 133 -15.40 1.13 -9.02
N GLY A 134 -16.61 1.11 -8.43
CA GLY A 134 -17.67 0.18 -8.81
C GLY A 134 -18.16 0.38 -10.25
N ALA A 135 -18.37 1.64 -10.67
CA ALA A 135 -18.78 1.97 -12.04
C ALA A 135 -17.73 1.53 -13.06
N ILE A 136 -16.43 1.76 -12.79
CA ILE A 136 -15.34 1.30 -13.66
C ILE A 136 -15.33 -0.23 -13.74
N ASN A 137 -15.49 -0.94 -12.62
CA ASN A 137 -15.50 -2.40 -12.60
C ASN A 137 -16.67 -2.97 -13.42
N LEU A 138 -17.88 -2.43 -13.24
CA LEU A 138 -19.07 -2.80 -14.01
C LEU A 138 -18.89 -2.53 -15.50
N ALA A 139 -18.36 -1.36 -15.87
CA ALA A 139 -18.11 -0.98 -17.26
C ALA A 139 -17.13 -1.96 -17.92
N ILE A 140 -16.03 -2.29 -17.25
CA ILE A 140 -15.05 -3.28 -17.73
C ILE A 140 -15.71 -4.65 -17.90
N HIS A 141 -16.53 -5.08 -16.94
CA HIS A 141 -17.18 -6.38 -17.01
C HIS A 141 -18.18 -6.47 -18.17
N SER A 142 -18.92 -5.38 -18.45
CA SER A 142 -19.82 -5.28 -19.59
C SER A 142 -19.12 -5.20 -20.95
N LEU A 143 -17.86 -4.76 -20.97
CA LEU A 143 -17.07 -4.64 -22.21
C LEU A 143 -16.32 -5.95 -22.56
N MET A 144 -16.10 -6.81 -21.57
CA MET A 144 -15.45 -8.12 -21.71
C MET A 144 -16.45 -9.29 -21.76
N ALA A 145 -17.75 -9.02 -21.58
CA ALA A 145 -18.85 -9.98 -21.79
C ALA A 145 -19.34 -9.89 -23.25
#